data_AF-A0A399JC96-F1
#
_entry.id   AF-A0A399JC96-F1
#
_cell.length_a   1.000
_cell.length_b   1.000
_cell.length_c   1.000
_cell.angle_alpha   90.00
_cell.angle_beta   90.00
_cell.angle_gamma   90.00
#
_symmetry.space_group_name_H-M   'P 1'
#
loop_
_entity.id
_entity.type
_entity.pdbx_description
1 polymer ?
#
loop_
_entity_poly.entity_id
_entity_poly.type
_entity_poly.pdbx_seq_one_letter_code
_entity_poly.pdbx_strand_id
1 'polypeptide(L)'
;MHMPSATAWIIIIVLVLLLFAAPKLPKLARSLGQSMRIFKSEMKQMKDDDKPASTSTPQGETADSPVEGRIIDEGQQGPRA
;
A
#
# COMPACT_ATOMS: atom_id res chain seq x y z
N MET A 1 -13.67 -31.33 -26.91
CA MET A 1 -12.60 -32.25 -26.44
C MET A 1 -11.78 -31.51 -25.40
N HIS A 2 -12.12 -31.66 -24.12
CA HIS A 2 -11.35 -31.05 -23.02
C HIS A 2 -10.14 -31.95 -22.79
N MET A 3 -8.97 -31.52 -23.20
CA MET A 3 -7.73 -32.25 -22.95
C MET A 3 -7.31 -31.99 -21.50
N PRO A 4 -7.46 -32.95 -20.57
CA PRO A 4 -7.34 -32.74 -19.13
C PRO A 4 -5.92 -32.42 -18.65
N SER A 5 -4.92 -32.50 -19.53
CA SER A 5 -3.51 -32.23 -19.20
C SER A 5 -3.24 -30.74 -19.02
N ALA A 6 -3.63 -29.87 -19.96
CA ALA A 6 -3.31 -28.43 -19.89
C ALA A 6 -3.99 -27.73 -18.70
N THR A 7 -5.26 -28.08 -18.42
CA THR A 7 -6.01 -27.50 -17.30
C THR A 7 -5.40 -27.87 -15.95
N ALA A 8 -4.90 -29.10 -15.79
CA ALA A 8 -4.25 -29.53 -14.56
C ALA A 8 -2.97 -28.71 -14.27
N TRP A 9 -2.15 -28.44 -15.28
CA TRP A 9 -0.97 -27.58 -15.13
C TRP A 9 -1.33 -26.15 -14.75
N ILE A 10 -2.38 -25.58 -15.36
CA ILE A 10 -2.86 -24.24 -15.01
C ILE A 10 -3.31 -24.19 -13.55
N ILE A 11 -4.05 -25.19 -13.08
CA ILE A 11 -4.52 -25.27 -11.69
C ILE A 11 -3.32 -25.35 -10.73
N ILE A 12 -2.30 -26.15 -11.06
CA ILE A 12 -1.07 -26.26 -10.24
C ILE A 12 -0.34 -24.91 -10.18
N ILE A 13 -0.17 -24.23 -11.31
CA ILE A 13 0.47 -22.89 -11.35
C ILE A 13 -0.34 -21.89 -10.51
N VAL A 14 -1.67 -21.91 -10.63
CA VAL A 14 -2.55 -21.05 -9.82
C VAL A 14 -2.41 -21.36 -8.34
N LEU A 15 -2.34 -22.62 -7.93
CA LEU A 15 -2.11 -23.00 -6.53
C LEU A 15 -0.76 -22.51 -6.00
N VAL A 16 0.31 -22.68 -6.78
CA VAL A 16 1.65 -22.21 -6.41
C VAL A 16 1.62 -20.68 -6.26
N LEU A 17 1.03 -19.96 -7.21
CA LEU A 17 0.86 -18.52 -7.08
C LEU A 17 -0.03 -18.14 -5.89
N LEU A 18 -1.07 -18.90 -5.55
CA LEU A 18 -1.88 -18.58 -4.38
C LEU A 18 -1.07 -18.71 -3.08
N LEU A 19 -0.31 -19.79 -2.93
CA LEU A 19 0.50 -20.04 -1.72
C LEU A 19 1.64 -19.02 -1.57
N PHE A 20 2.34 -18.70 -2.67
CA PHE A 20 3.51 -17.81 -2.64
C PHE A 20 3.16 -16.33 -2.86
N ALA A 21 2.17 -16.03 -3.70
CA ALA A 21 1.77 -14.66 -4.00
C ALA A 21 0.77 -14.10 -3.00
N ALA A 22 -0.20 -14.85 -2.45
CA ALA A 22 -1.18 -14.28 -1.50
C ALA A 22 -0.56 -13.44 -0.35
N PRO A 23 0.52 -13.86 0.34
CA PRO A 23 1.15 -13.03 1.38
C PRO A 23 1.98 -11.86 0.82
N LYS A 24 2.39 -11.89 -0.45
CA LYS A 24 3.21 -10.86 -1.12
C LYS A 24 2.39 -9.85 -1.92
N LEU A 25 1.20 -10.24 -2.40
CA LEU A 25 0.24 -9.40 -3.08
C LEU A 25 -0.15 -8.14 -2.31
N PRO A 26 -0.45 -8.15 -0.99
CA PRO A 26 -0.82 -6.93 -0.27
C PRO A 26 0.33 -5.93 -0.17
N LYS A 27 1.58 -6.40 -0.07
CA LYS A 27 2.77 -5.53 -0.08
C LYS A 27 2.97 -4.88 -1.44
N LEU A 28 2.89 -5.67 -2.52
CA LEU A 28 3.00 -5.18 -3.88
C LEU A 28 1.87 -4.21 -4.23
N ALA A 29 0.64 -4.49 -3.81
CA ALA A 29 -0.52 -3.62 -4.02
C ALA A 29 -0.37 -2.29 -3.26
N ARG A 30 0.15 -2.30 -2.02
CA ARG A 30 0.44 -1.06 -1.28
C ARG A 30 1.51 -0.22 -1.98
N SER A 31 2.63 -0.82 -2.41
CA SER A 31 3.70 -0.07 -3.09
C SER A 31 3.27 0.45 -4.47
N LEU A 32 2.58 -0.38 -5.27
CA LEU A 32 2.01 0.08 -6.55
C LEU A 32 0.95 1.15 -6.33
N GLY A 33 0.11 1.03 -5.30
CA GLY A 33 -0.93 2.01 -4.97
C GLY A 33 -0.33 3.36 -4.58
N GLN A 34 0.75 3.37 -3.81
CA GLN A 34 1.50 4.59 -3.48
C GLN A 34 2.10 5.23 -4.74
N SER A 35 2.78 4.47 -5.59
CA SER A 35 3.33 4.99 -6.86
C SER A 35 2.24 5.49 -7.82
N MET A 36 1.14 4.74 -7.96
CA MET A 36 -0.01 5.12 -8.79
C MET A 36 -0.70 6.38 -8.27
N ARG A 37 -0.75 6.60 -6.95
CA ARG A 37 -1.34 7.81 -6.36
C ARG A 37 -0.56 9.06 -6.77
N ILE A 38 0.78 9.01 -6.67
CA ILE A 38 1.68 10.10 -7.04
C ILE A 38 1.54 10.39 -8.54
N PHE A 39 1.62 9.35 -9.36
CA PHE A 39 1.46 9.46 -10.80
C PHE A 39 0.08 10.02 -11.19
N LYS A 40 -1.01 9.55 -10.55
CA LYS A 40 -2.36 10.06 -10.78
C LYS A 40 -2.51 11.51 -10.35
N SER A 41 -1.89 11.95 -9.26
CA SER A 41 -1.93 13.34 -8.81
C SER A 41 -1.17 14.27 -9.75
N GLU A 42 0.04 13.90 -10.18
CA GLU A 42 0.81 14.68 -11.16
C GLU A 42 0.06 14.75 -12.50
N MET A 43 -0.44 13.62 -12.97
CA MET A 43 -1.26 13.56 -14.18
C MET A 43 -2.60 14.29 -14.05
N LYS A 44 -3.17 14.41 -12.85
CA LYS A 44 -4.43 15.13 -12.63
C LYS A 44 -4.15 16.63 -12.59
N GLN A 45 -3.07 17.06 -11.95
CA GLN A 45 -2.62 18.45 -11.96
C GLN A 45 -2.38 18.95 -13.39
N MET A 46 -1.79 18.12 -14.26
CA MET A 46 -1.60 18.43 -15.67
C MET A 46 -2.90 18.49 -16.50
N LYS A 47 -4.01 17.91 -16.01
CA LYS A 47 -5.35 17.99 -16.65
C LYS A 47 -6.27 19.03 -16.00
N ASP A 48 -6.09 19.32 -14.71
CA ASP A 48 -6.86 20.30 -13.96
C ASP A 48 -6.32 21.73 -14.13
N ASP A 49 -5.14 21.93 -14.73
CA ASP A 49 -4.70 23.26 -15.20
C ASP A 49 -5.68 23.88 -16.23
N ASP A 50 -6.63 23.08 -16.77
CA ASP A 50 -7.74 23.53 -17.62
C ASP A 50 -9.13 23.65 -16.91
N LYS A 51 -9.29 23.34 -15.60
CA LYS A 51 -10.62 23.45 -14.93
C LYS A 51 -10.58 23.52 -13.38
N PRO A 52 -11.42 24.33 -12.70
CA PRO A 52 -11.35 24.49 -11.24
C PRO A 52 -11.79 23.23 -10.47
N ALA A 53 -11.02 22.99 -9.40
CA ALA A 53 -10.88 21.75 -8.65
C ALA A 53 -12.15 21.24 -7.93
N SER A 54 -12.33 19.92 -7.95
CA SER A 54 -13.25 19.22 -7.06
C SER A 54 -12.51 18.21 -6.18
N THR A 55 -12.73 18.38 -4.88
CA THR A 55 -12.20 17.66 -3.72
C THR A 55 -12.26 16.14 -3.89
N SER A 56 -11.14 15.46 -3.63
CA SER A 56 -11.15 14.01 -3.45
C SER A 56 -10.04 13.62 -2.48
N THR A 57 -10.41 13.51 -1.20
CA THR A 57 -9.59 12.87 -0.16
C THR A 57 -9.82 11.36 -0.24
N PRO A 58 -8.84 10.53 -0.60
CA PRO A 58 -8.93 9.10 -0.35
C PRO A 58 -8.38 8.85 1.05
N GLN A 59 -9.31 8.70 1.99
CA GLN A 59 -9.10 8.05 3.28
C GLN A 59 -8.69 6.60 3.01
N GLY A 60 -7.54 6.21 3.53
CA GLY A 60 -6.93 4.89 3.32
C GLY A 60 -5.86 4.64 4.37
N GLU A 61 -6.22 4.92 5.62
CA GLU A 61 -5.44 4.59 6.80
C GLU A 61 -5.92 3.20 7.26
N THR A 62 -5.18 2.15 6.90
CA THR A 62 -5.33 0.86 7.59
C THR A 62 -3.97 0.17 7.67
N ALA A 63 -3.53 0.07 8.93
CA ALA A 63 -2.48 -0.78 9.47
C ALA A 63 -1.05 -0.47 9.00
N ASP A 64 -0.45 0.52 9.63
CA ASP A 64 0.76 0.32 10.45
C ASP A 64 0.87 1.54 11.38
N SER A 65 0.32 1.45 12.59
CA SER A 65 0.58 2.48 13.60
C SER A 65 2.04 2.33 14.00
N PRO A 66 2.94 3.30 13.76
CA PRO A 66 4.20 3.30 14.47
C PRO A 66 3.83 3.43 15.96
N VAL A 67 4.10 2.39 16.74
CA VAL A 67 4.07 2.50 18.20
C VAL A 67 5.16 3.49 18.58
N GLU A 68 4.75 4.74 18.75
CA GLU A 68 5.57 5.82 19.27
C GLU A 68 5.98 5.41 20.68
N GLY A 69 7.20 4.88 20.80
CA GLY A 69 7.80 4.54 22.07
C GLY A 69 7.92 5.83 22.88
N ARG A 70 7.00 6.04 23.81
CA ARG A 70 7.17 7.06 24.85
C ARG A 70 8.35 6.64 25.71
N ILE A 71 9.53 7.20 25.45
CA ILE A 71 10.62 7.18 26.42
C ILE A 71 10.22 8.14 27.52
N ILE A 72 9.83 7.59 28.68
CA ILE A 72 9.64 8.35 29.90
C ILE A 72 11.04 8.62 30.46
N ASP A 73 11.62 9.79 30.19
CA ASP A 73 12.77 10.28 30.96
C ASP A 73 12.24 11.16 32.11
N GLU A 74 11.82 10.50 33.18
CA GLU A 74 11.36 11.10 34.44
C GLU A 74 12.58 11.32 35.37
N GLY A 75 13.61 12.04 34.89
CA GLY A 75 14.93 11.98 35.55
C GLY A 75 15.74 13.25 35.76
N GLN A 76 15.61 14.32 34.96
CA GLN A 76 16.59 15.42 35.04
C GLN A 76 15.98 16.81 34.85
N GLN A 77 15.02 17.19 35.70
CA GLN A 77 14.81 18.59 36.07
C GLN A 77 15.49 18.85 37.41
N GLY A 78 16.77 19.19 37.37
CA GLY A 78 17.52 19.70 38.52
C GLY A 78 17.89 21.17 38.28
N PRO A 79 17.41 22.12 39.10
CA PRO A 79 17.76 23.52 38.95
C PRO A 79 19.21 23.70 39.37
N ARG A 80 20.08 24.15 38.46
CA ARG A 80 21.38 24.70 38.85
C ARG A 80 21.29 26.21 38.82
N ALA A 81 21.21 26.75 40.04
CA ALA A 81 21.40 28.15 40.39
C ALA A 81 22.75 28.70 39.92
#